data_AF-A0A920PKS0-F1
#
_entry.id   AF-A0A920PKS0-F1
#
_cell.length_a   1.000
_cell.length_b   1.000
_cell.length_c   1.000
_cell.angle_alpha   90.00
_cell.angle_beta   90.00
_cell.angle_gamma   90.00
#
_symmetry.space_group_name_H-M   'P 1'
#
loop_
_entity.id
_entity.type
_entity.pdbx_description
1 polymer ?
#
loop_
_entity_poly.entity_id
_entity_poly.type
_entity_poly.pdbx_seq_one_letter_code
_entity_poly.pdbx_strand_id
1 'polypeptide(L)'
;MELADDYPDVVVGCTGGGSNFAGLTFPFIGRKLRAEQDVRVVAVEPANCPSLTKGKYAYDFGDTGQMTPLVKMHTLGSSFVPPSSHAGGLRYHGMAPLVSQLVDLGQVEPTAYSQTECFDAGVTFAKAEGILPAPEANHAVKGALVEAMRCKEEGESRAILFNLCGHGYFDMQAYMDYSSGKLADHPYDESEVAMALAGLPSVA
;
A
#
# COMPACT_ATOMS: atom_id res chain seq x y z
N MET A 1 -0.57 6.32 -20.56
CA MET A 1 0.52 5.50 -21.11
C MET A 1 0.70 5.77 -22.60
N GLU A 2 0.59 7.04 -23.04
CA GLU A 2 0.66 7.40 -24.48
C GLU A 2 2.03 7.07 -25.10
N LEU A 3 3.12 7.26 -24.36
CA LEU A 3 4.46 6.87 -24.81
C LEU A 3 4.64 5.36 -25.02
N ALA A 4 3.82 4.54 -24.36
CA ALA A 4 3.84 3.08 -24.50
C ALA A 4 2.81 2.57 -25.51
N ASP A 5 1.95 3.46 -26.05
CA ASP A 5 0.80 3.12 -26.91
C ASP A 5 -0.06 1.97 -26.35
N ASP A 6 -0.34 2.02 -25.05
CA ASP A 6 -1.00 0.93 -24.32
C ASP A 6 -1.91 1.45 -23.18
N TYR A 7 -2.78 0.59 -22.65
CA TYR A 7 -3.67 0.87 -21.52
C TYR A 7 -3.60 -0.26 -20.49
N PRO A 8 -3.48 0.03 -19.18
CA PRO A 8 -3.28 -1.01 -18.19
C PRO A 8 -4.58 -1.76 -17.90
N ASP A 9 -4.49 -3.10 -17.86
CA ASP A 9 -5.55 -3.96 -17.32
C ASP A 9 -5.58 -3.87 -15.79
N VAL A 10 -4.39 -3.76 -15.18
CA VAL A 10 -4.21 -3.68 -13.73
C VAL A 10 -3.27 -2.55 -13.37
N VAL A 11 -3.67 -1.72 -12.41
CA VAL A 11 -2.84 -0.68 -11.80
C VAL A 11 -2.57 -1.02 -10.35
N VAL A 12 -1.29 -1.14 -9.99
CA VAL A 12 -0.84 -1.52 -8.64
C VAL A 12 -0.10 -0.35 -8.00
N GLY A 13 -0.32 -0.10 -6.71
CA GLY A 13 0.50 0.88 -5.99
C GLY A 13 0.51 0.65 -4.50
N CYS A 14 1.60 1.08 -3.86
CA CYS A 14 1.77 0.94 -2.42
C CYS A 14 1.10 2.09 -1.66
N THR A 15 0.54 1.80 -0.49
CA THR A 15 -0.22 2.78 0.29
C THR A 15 0.33 2.96 1.69
N GLY A 16 0.88 4.16 1.95
CA GLY A 16 1.20 4.67 3.28
C GLY A 16 0.05 5.55 3.76
N GLY A 17 0.10 6.85 3.46
CA GLY A 17 -1.09 7.74 3.52
C GLY A 17 -1.90 7.79 2.21
N GLY A 18 -1.45 7.11 1.15
CA GLY A 18 -2.20 6.97 -0.10
C GLY A 18 -1.97 8.05 -1.17
N SER A 19 -1.14 9.07 -0.93
CA SER A 19 -0.94 10.17 -1.90
C SER A 19 -0.30 9.72 -3.21
N ASN A 20 0.78 8.94 -3.15
CA ASN A 20 1.46 8.40 -4.34
C ASN A 20 0.52 7.47 -5.14
N PHE A 21 -0.26 6.65 -4.43
CA PHE A 21 -1.24 5.75 -5.01
C PHE A 21 -2.33 6.54 -5.73
N ALA A 22 -2.97 7.49 -5.03
CA ALA A 22 -4.00 8.36 -5.62
C ALA A 22 -3.47 9.11 -6.85
N GLY A 23 -2.25 9.65 -6.77
CA GLY A 23 -1.60 10.35 -7.88
C GLY A 23 -1.46 9.50 -9.13
N LEU A 24 -1.14 8.21 -8.98
CA LEU A 24 -1.11 7.26 -10.10
C LEU A 24 -2.51 6.85 -10.55
N THR A 25 -3.38 6.44 -9.61
CA THR A 25 -4.57 5.65 -9.93
C THR A 25 -5.81 6.48 -10.25
N PHE A 26 -5.93 7.69 -9.70
CA PHE A 26 -7.15 8.50 -9.87
C PHE A 26 -7.48 8.85 -11.32
N PRO A 27 -6.51 9.14 -12.21
CA PRO A 27 -6.81 9.32 -13.64
C PRO A 27 -7.46 8.08 -14.28
N PHE A 28 -7.02 6.88 -13.92
CA PHE A 28 -7.56 5.62 -14.45
C PHE A 28 -8.93 5.30 -13.84
N ILE A 29 -9.08 5.45 -12.52
CA ILE A 29 -10.36 5.30 -11.83
C ILE A 29 -11.38 6.29 -12.37
N GLY A 30 -10.98 7.54 -12.64
CA GLY A 30 -11.86 8.54 -13.24
C GLY A 30 -12.41 8.11 -14.59
N ARG A 31 -11.59 7.50 -15.46
CA ARG A 31 -12.05 6.93 -16.74
C ARG A 31 -13.02 5.77 -16.53
N LYS A 32 -12.73 4.88 -15.57
CA LYS A 32 -13.63 3.78 -15.17
C LYS A 32 -14.98 4.27 -14.68
N LEU A 33 -15.01 5.27 -13.80
CA LEU A 33 -16.25 5.83 -13.26
C LEU A 33 -17.10 6.55 -14.33
N ARG A 34 -16.48 7.04 -15.42
CA ARG A 34 -17.17 7.59 -16.58
C ARG A 34 -17.52 6.54 -17.65
N ALA A 35 -17.28 5.26 -17.37
CA ALA A 35 -17.46 4.15 -18.30
C ALA A 35 -16.68 4.30 -19.63
N GLU A 36 -15.53 4.98 -19.59
CA GLU A 36 -14.69 5.20 -20.78
C GLU A 36 -13.75 4.03 -21.04
N GLN A 37 -13.21 3.44 -19.97
CA GLN A 37 -12.26 2.33 -19.96
C GLN A 37 -12.39 1.57 -18.65
N ASP A 38 -12.28 0.24 -18.65
CA ASP A 38 -12.22 -0.53 -17.41
C ASP A 38 -10.77 -0.75 -16.97
N VAL A 39 -10.56 -0.91 -15.67
CA VAL A 39 -9.25 -1.14 -15.07
C VAL A 39 -9.41 -1.74 -13.68
N ARG A 40 -8.57 -2.71 -13.34
CA ARG A 40 -8.47 -3.21 -11.97
C ARG A 40 -7.44 -2.42 -11.19
N VAL A 41 -7.73 -2.06 -9.94
CA VAL A 41 -6.83 -1.22 -9.15
C VAL A 41 -6.54 -1.89 -7.82
N VAL A 42 -5.26 -2.15 -7.56
CA VAL A 42 -4.79 -2.91 -6.39
C VAL A 42 -3.94 -2.00 -5.49
N ALA A 43 -4.39 -1.78 -4.27
CA ALA A 43 -3.66 -1.06 -3.23
C ALA A 43 -2.89 -2.06 -2.37
N VAL A 44 -1.58 -1.88 -2.22
CA VAL A 44 -0.72 -2.78 -1.44
C VAL A 44 -0.19 -2.08 -0.20
N GLU A 45 -0.42 -2.65 0.97
CA GLU A 45 0.02 -2.11 2.26
C GLU A 45 0.82 -3.14 3.07
N PRO A 46 1.52 -2.75 4.14
CA PRO A 46 2.21 -3.71 4.99
C PRO A 46 1.24 -4.46 5.89
N ALA A 47 1.43 -5.77 6.06
CA ALA A 47 0.66 -6.58 7.01
C ALA A 47 0.81 -6.13 8.47
N ASN A 48 1.89 -5.41 8.79
CA ASN A 48 2.14 -4.81 10.10
C ASN A 48 1.40 -3.48 10.34
N CYS A 49 1.04 -2.75 9.27
CA CYS A 49 0.23 -1.52 9.36
C CYS A 49 -0.96 -1.58 8.39
N PRO A 50 -1.90 -2.54 8.55
CA PRO A 50 -2.92 -2.85 7.57
C PRO A 50 -4.15 -1.92 7.66
N SER A 51 -3.95 -0.64 7.34
CA SER A 51 -4.99 0.39 7.42
C SER A 51 -6.23 0.09 6.57
N LEU A 52 -6.06 -0.34 5.32
CA LEU A 52 -7.15 -0.60 4.37
C LEU A 52 -7.77 -1.99 4.53
N THR A 53 -6.96 -3.01 4.80
CA THR A 53 -7.39 -4.41 4.87
C THR A 53 -7.97 -4.80 6.23
N LYS A 54 -7.59 -4.10 7.31
CA LYS A 54 -8.07 -4.39 8.67
C LYS A 54 -8.50 -3.16 9.48
N GLY A 55 -8.13 -1.95 9.06
CA GLY A 55 -8.49 -0.73 9.77
C GLY A 55 -9.98 -0.43 9.70
N LYS A 56 -10.45 0.39 10.65
CA LYS A 56 -11.85 0.79 10.75
C LYS A 56 -12.13 1.99 9.85
N TYR A 57 -13.23 1.98 9.09
CA TYR A 57 -13.68 3.16 8.35
C TYR A 57 -14.42 4.14 9.27
N ALA A 58 -13.68 5.09 9.86
CA ALA A 58 -14.15 5.98 10.92
C ALA A 58 -13.69 7.43 10.70
N TYR A 59 -14.26 8.35 11.49
CA TYR A 59 -13.67 9.68 11.62
C TYR A 59 -12.53 9.60 12.63
N ASP A 60 -11.37 10.17 12.28
CA ASP A 60 -10.17 10.16 13.10
C ASP A 60 -9.30 11.38 12.76
N PHE A 61 -8.31 11.66 13.60
CA PHE A 61 -7.31 12.68 13.32
C PHE A 61 -6.35 12.21 12.22
N GLY A 62 -6.03 13.11 11.28
CA GLY A 62 -5.04 12.88 10.22
C GLY A 62 -3.59 13.00 10.69
N ASP A 63 -3.35 13.22 11.98
CA ASP A 63 -2.04 13.29 12.58
C ASP A 63 -2.06 12.82 14.03
N THR A 64 -0.93 12.36 14.52
CA THR A 64 -0.78 11.85 15.89
C THR A 64 -0.85 12.97 16.94
N GLY A 65 -0.61 14.23 16.55
CA GLY A 65 -0.72 15.42 17.40
C GLY A 65 -2.13 15.98 17.52
N GLN A 66 -3.11 15.39 16.83
CA GLN A 66 -4.52 15.80 16.84
C GLN A 66 -4.74 17.27 16.45
N MET A 67 -3.90 17.81 15.55
CA MET A 67 -4.00 19.21 15.10
C MET A 67 -4.84 19.38 13.83
N THR A 68 -5.01 18.31 13.06
CA THR A 68 -5.88 18.27 11.88
C THR A 68 -7.36 18.21 12.29
N PRO A 69 -8.28 18.68 11.42
CA PRO A 69 -9.69 18.31 11.54
C PRO A 69 -9.89 16.80 11.47
N LEU A 70 -11.01 16.31 12.00
CA LEU A 70 -11.41 14.93 11.81
C LEU A 70 -11.67 14.64 10.34
N VAL A 71 -11.12 13.55 9.84
CA VAL A 71 -11.30 13.07 8.47
C VAL A 71 -11.89 11.68 8.47
N LYS A 72 -12.83 11.42 7.56
CA LYS A 72 -13.42 10.08 7.38
C LYS A 72 -12.46 9.22 6.57
N MET A 73 -11.82 8.24 7.20
CA MET A 73 -10.81 7.38 6.57
C MET A 73 -10.80 5.98 7.18
N HIS A 74 -10.20 5.04 6.46
CA HIS A 74 -9.71 3.80 7.07
C HIS A 74 -8.56 4.16 8.02
N THR A 75 -8.61 3.66 9.25
CA THR A 75 -7.65 3.99 10.31
C THR A 75 -7.38 2.82 11.24
N LEU A 76 -6.14 2.72 11.73
CA LEU A 76 -5.73 1.89 12.86
C LEU A 76 -5.85 2.65 14.20
N GLY A 77 -6.29 3.91 14.17
CA GLY A 77 -6.31 4.86 15.29
C GLY A 77 -5.08 5.76 15.30
N SER A 78 -5.25 7.07 15.51
CA SER A 78 -4.14 8.05 15.48
C SER A 78 -3.07 7.85 16.56
N SER A 79 -3.31 6.99 17.54
CA SER A 79 -2.36 6.59 18.58
C SER A 79 -1.65 5.25 18.27
N PHE A 80 -1.95 4.61 17.14
CA PHE A 80 -1.30 3.37 16.71
C PHE A 80 0.20 3.60 16.51
N VAL A 81 1.01 2.66 17.01
CA VAL A 81 2.46 2.67 16.88
C VAL A 81 2.89 1.39 16.16
N PRO A 82 3.51 1.48 14.98
CA PRO A 82 4.04 0.32 14.28
C PRO A 82 5.08 -0.44 15.12
N PRO A 83 5.23 -1.77 14.92
CA PRO A 83 6.28 -2.54 15.58
C PRO A 83 7.67 -1.94 15.32
N SER A 84 8.54 -1.95 16.34
CA SER A 84 9.90 -1.39 16.23
C SER A 84 10.80 -2.12 15.22
N SER A 85 10.47 -3.37 14.92
CA SER A 85 11.11 -4.21 13.91
C SER A 85 10.61 -3.97 12.48
N HIS A 86 9.63 -3.08 12.29
CA HIS A 86 9.08 -2.78 10.97
C HIS A 86 9.99 -1.81 10.20
N ALA A 87 10.63 -2.33 9.14
CA ALA A 87 11.51 -1.55 8.27
C ALA A 87 10.94 -1.31 6.85
N GLY A 88 9.72 -1.79 6.58
CA GLY A 88 9.07 -1.67 5.27
C GLY A 88 8.49 -0.28 4.92
N GLY A 89 8.71 0.73 5.77
CA GLY A 89 8.08 2.04 5.58
C GLY A 89 6.56 2.00 5.81
N LEU A 90 5.78 2.84 5.12
CA LEU A 90 4.30 2.78 5.12
C LEU A 90 3.66 2.71 6.53
N ARG A 91 4.18 3.49 7.47
CA ARG A 91 3.88 3.44 8.91
C ARG A 91 2.66 4.25 9.36
N TYR A 92 2.10 5.04 8.46
CA TYR A 92 1.02 5.97 8.80
C TYR A 92 -0.25 5.20 9.15
N HIS A 93 -0.98 5.64 10.19
CA HIS A 93 -2.09 4.89 10.78
C HIS A 93 -3.37 4.92 9.95
N GLY A 94 -3.51 5.95 9.10
CA GLY A 94 -4.72 6.22 8.33
C GLY A 94 -4.51 6.09 6.83
N MET A 95 -5.57 6.36 6.08
CA MET A 95 -5.52 6.42 4.62
C MET A 95 -6.18 7.70 4.10
N ALA A 96 -5.76 8.20 2.94
CA ALA A 96 -6.42 9.35 2.32
C ALA A 96 -7.95 9.13 2.24
N PRO A 97 -8.80 10.12 2.59
CA PRO A 97 -10.25 9.96 2.63
C PRO A 97 -10.85 9.48 1.30
N LEU A 98 -10.36 10.01 0.18
CA LEU A 98 -10.82 9.62 -1.15
C LEU A 98 -10.40 8.19 -1.52
N VAL A 99 -9.19 7.76 -1.13
CA VAL A 99 -8.76 6.36 -1.31
C VAL A 99 -9.61 5.43 -0.44
N SER A 100 -9.88 5.82 0.81
CA SER A 100 -10.75 5.07 1.72
C SER A 100 -12.16 4.90 1.16
N GLN A 101 -12.73 5.96 0.62
CA GLN A 101 -14.04 5.93 -0.02
C GLN A 101 -14.06 5.02 -1.26
N LEU A 102 -13.00 5.05 -2.07
CA LEU A 102 -12.90 4.19 -3.25
C LEU A 102 -12.78 2.69 -2.89
N VAL A 103 -12.14 2.36 -1.76
CA VAL A 103 -12.14 0.99 -1.20
C VAL A 103 -13.56 0.60 -0.74
N ASP A 104 -14.25 1.46 0.01
CA ASP A 104 -15.61 1.21 0.50
C ASP A 104 -16.64 1.03 -0.65
N LEU A 105 -16.41 1.73 -1.77
CA LEU A 105 -17.19 1.60 -3.01
C LEU A 105 -16.77 0.42 -3.91
N GLY A 106 -15.80 -0.39 -3.49
CA GLY A 106 -15.30 -1.54 -4.25
C GLY A 106 -14.56 -1.18 -5.55
N GLN A 107 -14.06 0.07 -5.67
CA GLN A 107 -13.30 0.52 -6.84
C GLN A 107 -11.80 0.25 -6.72
N VAL A 108 -11.32 -0.03 -5.52
CA VAL A 108 -9.93 -0.37 -5.20
C VAL A 108 -9.90 -1.65 -4.37
N GLU A 109 -9.05 -2.59 -4.74
CA GLU A 109 -8.82 -3.87 -4.06
C GLU A 109 -7.61 -3.75 -3.12
N PRO A 110 -7.80 -3.66 -1.79
CA PRO A 110 -6.69 -3.61 -0.87
C PRO A 110 -6.13 -5.02 -0.60
N THR A 111 -4.81 -5.13 -0.54
CA THR A 111 -4.07 -6.33 -0.15
C THR A 111 -2.90 -5.97 0.75
N ALA A 112 -2.45 -6.92 1.57
CA ALA A 112 -1.36 -6.72 2.51
C ALA A 112 -0.37 -7.87 2.46
N TYR A 113 0.93 -7.55 2.52
CA TYR A 113 2.03 -8.52 2.52
C TYR A 113 2.98 -8.28 3.67
N SER A 114 3.70 -9.33 4.07
CA SER A 114 4.72 -9.21 5.10
C SER A 114 5.92 -8.39 4.57
N GLN A 115 6.71 -7.80 5.48
CA GLN A 115 7.86 -7.02 5.04
C GLN A 115 8.90 -7.91 4.37
N THR A 116 9.12 -9.14 4.86
CA THR A 116 10.10 -10.05 4.23
C THR A 116 9.71 -10.42 2.80
N GLU A 117 8.41 -10.64 2.54
CA GLU A 117 7.89 -10.87 1.19
C GLU A 117 8.10 -9.67 0.26
N CYS A 118 7.90 -8.45 0.77
CA CYS A 118 8.15 -7.23 0.01
C CYS A 118 9.64 -7.06 -0.30
N PHE A 119 10.52 -7.25 0.69
CA PHE A 119 11.97 -7.17 0.45
C PHE A 119 12.46 -8.21 -0.55
N ASP A 120 11.94 -9.44 -0.52
CA ASP A 120 12.24 -10.48 -1.50
C ASP A 120 11.83 -10.06 -2.92
N ALA A 121 10.62 -9.50 -3.08
CA ALA A 121 10.16 -8.94 -4.34
C ALA A 121 11.05 -7.78 -4.83
N GLY A 122 11.45 -6.90 -3.92
CA GLY A 122 12.37 -5.80 -4.19
C GLY A 122 13.74 -6.23 -4.69
N VAL A 123 14.33 -7.22 -4.03
CA VAL A 123 15.62 -7.79 -4.42
C VAL A 123 15.51 -8.52 -5.77
N THR A 124 14.41 -9.24 -6.00
CA THR A 124 14.12 -9.89 -7.28
C THR A 124 14.04 -8.86 -8.41
N PHE A 125 13.28 -7.79 -8.22
CA PHE A 125 13.18 -6.69 -9.17
C PHE A 125 14.52 -6.01 -9.42
N ALA A 126 15.30 -5.72 -8.38
CA ALA A 126 16.61 -5.08 -8.52
C ALA A 126 17.61 -5.95 -9.31
N LYS A 127 17.55 -7.27 -9.15
CA LYS A 127 18.38 -8.21 -9.92
C LYS A 127 17.98 -8.29 -11.39
N ALA A 128 16.68 -8.13 -11.68
CA ALA A 128 16.15 -8.19 -13.04
C ALA A 128 16.31 -6.86 -13.80
N GLU A 129 15.97 -5.74 -13.16
CA GLU A 129 15.81 -4.42 -13.78
C GLU A 129 16.94 -3.43 -13.44
N GLY A 130 17.83 -3.78 -12.50
CA GLY A 130 18.97 -2.95 -12.11
C GLY A 130 18.64 -1.72 -11.25
N ILE A 131 17.37 -1.56 -10.83
CA ILE A 131 16.92 -0.47 -9.95
C ILE A 131 16.58 -1.05 -8.59
N LEU A 132 17.21 -0.53 -7.53
CA LEU A 132 16.86 -0.89 -6.15
C LEU A 132 15.68 -0.04 -5.67
N PRO A 133 14.48 -0.61 -5.43
CA PRO A 133 13.32 0.15 -4.97
C PRO A 133 13.50 0.66 -3.53
N ALA A 134 12.71 1.64 -3.10
CA ALA A 134 12.54 1.94 -1.68
C ALA A 134 11.80 0.80 -0.96
N PRO A 135 11.97 0.60 0.36
CA PRO A 135 11.18 -0.36 1.13
C PRO A 135 9.66 -0.20 0.97
N GLU A 136 9.17 1.03 0.82
CA GLU A 136 7.78 1.32 0.49
C GLU A 136 7.41 0.77 -0.89
N ALA A 137 8.22 1.08 -1.91
CA ALA A 137 7.98 0.70 -3.29
C ALA A 137 8.02 -0.82 -3.51
N ASN A 138 8.75 -1.55 -2.67
CA ASN A 138 8.75 -3.02 -2.66
C ASN A 138 7.33 -3.62 -2.53
N HIS A 139 6.41 -2.93 -1.87
CA HIS A 139 5.01 -3.38 -1.75
C HIS A 139 4.32 -3.34 -3.12
N ALA A 140 4.50 -2.27 -3.90
CA ALA A 140 3.96 -2.18 -5.25
C ALA A 140 4.60 -3.22 -6.18
N VAL A 141 5.91 -3.45 -6.06
CA VAL A 141 6.63 -4.50 -6.79
C VAL A 141 6.08 -5.87 -6.44
N LYS A 142 5.89 -6.18 -5.15
CA LYS A 142 5.29 -7.43 -4.70
C LYS A 142 3.89 -7.64 -5.30
N GLY A 143 3.04 -6.62 -5.27
CA GLY A 143 1.73 -6.68 -5.91
C GLY A 143 1.81 -6.93 -7.42
N ALA A 144 2.70 -6.24 -8.13
CA ALA A 144 2.89 -6.43 -9.57
C ALA A 144 3.39 -7.85 -9.90
N LEU A 145 4.31 -8.41 -9.11
CA LEU A 145 4.77 -9.79 -9.28
C LEU A 145 3.65 -10.80 -9.02
N VAL A 146 2.79 -10.58 -8.03
CA VAL A 146 1.62 -11.43 -7.77
C VAL A 146 0.66 -11.39 -8.97
N GLU A 147 0.38 -10.22 -9.52
CA GLU A 147 -0.45 -10.08 -10.72
C GLU A 147 0.17 -10.77 -11.94
N ALA A 148 1.48 -10.64 -12.13
CA ALA A 148 2.19 -11.31 -13.22
C ALA A 148 2.12 -12.85 -13.08
N MET A 149 2.28 -13.36 -11.86
CA MET A 149 2.16 -14.80 -11.58
C MET A 149 0.73 -15.30 -11.80
N ARG A 150 -0.28 -14.51 -11.41
CA ARG A 150 -1.68 -14.80 -11.71
C ARG A 150 -1.95 -14.87 -13.22
N CYS A 151 -1.41 -13.92 -14.00
CA CYS A 151 -1.52 -13.94 -15.46
C CYS A 151 -0.89 -15.21 -16.06
N LYS A 152 0.26 -15.65 -15.53
CA LYS A 152 0.92 -16.90 -15.93
C LYS A 152 0.06 -18.13 -15.63
N GLU A 153 -0.59 -18.18 -14.47
CA GLU A 153 -1.47 -19.28 -14.07
C GLU A 153 -2.75 -19.33 -14.92
N GLU A 154 -3.33 -18.16 -15.23
CA GLU A 154 -4.52 -18.01 -16.06
C GLU A 154 -4.21 -18.22 -17.57
N GLY A 155 -2.94 -18.11 -17.96
CA GLY A 155 -2.52 -18.18 -19.37
C GLY A 155 -2.91 -16.94 -20.18
N GLU A 156 -3.12 -15.81 -19.52
CA GLU A 156 -3.55 -14.55 -20.13
C GLU A 156 -2.40 -13.53 -20.14
N SER A 157 -2.34 -12.72 -21.20
CA SER A 157 -1.43 -11.56 -21.25
C SER A 157 -2.19 -10.32 -20.81
N ARG A 158 -1.65 -9.59 -19.82
CA ARG A 158 -2.22 -8.35 -19.31
C ARG A 158 -1.14 -7.29 -19.11
N ALA A 159 -1.48 -6.03 -19.36
CA ALA A 159 -0.65 -4.88 -19.05
C ALA A 159 -0.79 -4.51 -17.56
N ILE A 160 0.32 -4.60 -16.82
CA ILE A 160 0.39 -4.28 -15.39
C ILE A 160 1.19 -2.99 -15.22
N LEU A 161 0.52 -1.90 -14.83
CA LEU A 161 1.15 -0.65 -14.45
C LEU A 161 1.35 -0.61 -12.94
N PHE A 162 2.54 -0.26 -12.47
CA PHE A 162 2.74 -0.02 -11.04
C PHE A 162 3.57 1.23 -10.76
N ASN A 163 3.40 1.81 -9.57
CA ASN A 163 4.18 2.96 -9.12
C ASN A 163 5.47 2.54 -8.43
N LEU A 164 6.62 2.75 -9.07
CA LEU A 164 7.92 2.69 -8.38
C LEU A 164 8.16 4.03 -7.66
N CYS A 165 7.55 4.22 -6.49
CA CYS A 165 7.43 5.52 -5.84
C CYS A 165 8.74 6.11 -5.28
N GLY A 166 9.85 5.36 -5.30
CA GLY A 166 11.14 5.81 -4.81
C GLY A 166 12.24 4.74 -4.95
N HIS A 167 13.48 5.17 -4.80
CA HIS A 167 14.66 4.29 -4.81
C HIS A 167 15.17 4.01 -3.39
N GLY A 168 15.83 2.86 -3.19
CA GLY A 168 16.30 2.41 -1.87
C GLY A 168 17.70 2.84 -1.47
N TYR A 169 18.36 3.74 -2.21
CA TYR A 169 19.76 4.11 -1.95
C TYR A 169 20.03 4.68 -0.55
N PHE A 170 19.01 5.27 0.09
CA PHE A 170 19.12 5.79 1.47
C PHE A 170 18.50 4.87 2.52
N ASP A 171 18.01 3.70 2.09
CA ASP A 171 17.36 2.69 2.94
C ASP A 171 18.19 1.40 3.02
N MET A 172 19.49 1.49 2.68
CA MET A 172 20.39 0.34 2.61
C MET A 172 20.48 -0.44 3.91
N GLN A 173 20.29 0.21 5.06
CA GLN A 173 20.24 -0.48 6.34
C GLN A 173 19.13 -1.53 6.39
N ALA A 174 17.93 -1.21 5.92
CA ALA A 174 16.81 -2.14 5.89
C ALA A 174 17.09 -3.33 4.96
N TYR A 175 17.72 -3.08 3.80
CA TYR A 175 18.17 -4.14 2.89
C TYR A 175 19.29 -5.02 3.49
N MET A 176 20.22 -4.43 4.26
CA MET A 176 21.26 -5.19 4.96
C MET A 176 20.65 -6.06 6.07
N ASP A 177 19.67 -5.55 6.80
CA ASP A 177 18.98 -6.30 7.85
C ASP A 177 18.14 -7.45 7.26
N TYR A 178 17.49 -7.23 6.11
CA TYR A 178 16.87 -8.31 5.34
C TYR A 178 17.91 -9.36 4.88
N SER A 179 18.99 -8.93 4.22
CA SER A 179 20.01 -9.83 3.67
C SER A 179 20.77 -10.62 4.75
N SER A 180 20.85 -10.09 5.97
CA SER A 180 21.46 -10.76 7.13
C SER A 180 20.47 -11.57 7.98
N GLY A 181 19.20 -11.68 7.56
CA GLY A 181 18.18 -12.46 8.26
C GLY A 181 17.73 -11.85 9.60
N LYS A 182 17.99 -10.56 9.83
CA LYS A 182 17.56 -9.84 11.03
C LYS A 182 16.13 -9.32 10.93
N LEU A 183 15.62 -9.13 9.71
CA LEU A 183 14.25 -8.70 9.48
C LEU A 183 13.30 -9.85 9.83
N ALA A 184 12.35 -9.59 10.72
CA ALA A 184 11.36 -10.57 11.15
C ALA A 184 9.95 -10.07 10.87
N ASP A 185 9.07 -10.96 10.44
CA ASP A 185 7.65 -10.67 10.36
C ASP A 185 7.01 -10.87 11.73
N HIS A 186 6.19 -9.91 12.13
CA HIS A 186 5.44 -9.97 13.36
C HIS A 186 3.97 -10.17 13.05
N PRO A 187 3.26 -10.99 13.84
CA PRO A 187 1.81 -11.09 13.68
C PRO A 187 1.18 -9.75 14.01
N TYR A 188 0.13 -9.42 13.26
CA TYR A 188 -0.74 -8.30 13.56
C TYR A 188 -1.33 -8.44 14.97
N ASP A 189 -1.05 -7.47 15.84
CA ASP A 189 -1.59 -7.45 17.20
C ASP A 189 -2.97 -6.76 17.22
N GLU A 190 -4.02 -7.58 17.26
CA GLU A 190 -5.40 -7.09 17.32
C GLU A 190 -5.68 -6.27 18.58
N SER A 191 -4.98 -6.55 19.70
CA SER A 191 -5.20 -5.88 20.97
C SER A 191 -4.65 -4.46 20.97
N GLU A 192 -3.46 -4.25 20.38
CA GLU A 192 -2.88 -2.92 20.24
C GLU A 192 -3.74 -2.01 19.37
N VAL A 193 -4.23 -2.54 18.24
CA VAL A 193 -5.12 -1.78 17.35
C VAL A 193 -6.48 -1.54 18.01
N ALA A 194 -7.05 -2.52 18.72
CA ALA A 194 -8.29 -2.31 19.46
C ALA A 194 -8.17 -1.20 20.52
N MET A 195 -7.04 -1.13 21.22
CA MET A 195 -6.75 -0.05 22.16
C MET A 195 -6.65 1.31 21.46
N ALA A 196 -5.94 1.39 20.33
CA ALA A 196 -5.84 2.62 19.55
C ALA A 196 -7.22 3.07 19.02
N LEU A 197 -8.03 2.13 18.51
CA LEU A 197 -9.38 2.38 18.03
C LEU A 197 -10.38 2.77 19.12
N ALA A 198 -10.16 2.35 20.38
CA ALA A 198 -10.96 2.79 21.51
C ALA A 198 -10.76 4.28 21.82
N GLY A 199 -9.62 4.86 21.39
CA GLY A 199 -9.32 6.28 21.50
C GLY A 199 -9.90 7.16 20.38
N LEU A 200 -10.68 6.59 19.45
CA LEU A 200 -11.28 7.36 18.37
C LEU A 200 -12.19 8.48 18.90
N PRO A 201 -12.21 9.64 18.24
CA PRO A 201 -13.08 10.74 18.62
C PRO A 201 -14.56 10.36 18.48
N SER A 202 -15.37 10.77 19.46
CA SER A 202 -16.83 10.65 19.36
C SER A 202 -17.35 11.68 18.36
N VAL A 203 -18.10 11.19 17.36
CA VAL A 203 -18.78 12.04 16.37
C VAL A 203 -20.28 11.88 16.58
N ALA A 204 -20.97 13.01 16.76
CA ALA A 204 -22.41 13.08 17.00
C ALA A 204 -23.24 12.88 15.71
#